data_AF-A0A4Y2BRJ3-F1
#
_entry.id   AF-A0A4Y2BRJ3-F1
#
_cell.length_a   1.000
_cell.length_b   1.000
_cell.length_c   1.000
_cell.angle_alpha   90.00
_cell.angle_beta   90.00
_cell.angle_gamma   90.00
#
_symmetry.space_group_name_H-M   'P 1'
#
loop_
_entity.id
_entity.type
_entity.pdbx_description
1 polymer ?
#
loop_
_entity_poly.entity_id
_entity_poly.type
_entity_poly.pdbx_seq_one_letter_code
_entity_poly.pdbx_strand_id
1 'polypeptide(L)'
;MISAIEKNETFQENIDLRKAIAELYKVWKFDATTKTIRNCFKRGGFSNQTDDSDSDDEDEISADLKEKWKTVEGNGRITDDATLSDILKVDAELLTASYPTDEEILKSLMDNNKCQENDSYSENEDVIQSKPHRTEMLESFETIKRGFRMEENVPDSIFSSLIKCENFYEHLTLRNAKQYKITEFFK
;
A
#
# COMPACT_ATOMS: atom_id res chain seq x y z
N MET A 1 1.89 28.78 -17.53
CA MET A 1 2.63 27.53 -17.79
C MET A 1 1.90 26.69 -18.83
N ILE A 2 0.70 26.17 -18.54
CA ILE A 2 -0.08 25.33 -19.48
C ILE A 2 -0.30 26.01 -20.83
N SER A 3 -0.71 27.29 -20.85
CA SER A 3 -0.91 28.03 -22.11
C SER A 3 0.35 28.25 -22.94
N ALA A 4 1.54 28.22 -22.33
CA ALA A 4 2.82 28.29 -23.05
C ALA A 4 3.17 26.91 -23.64
N ILE A 5 2.90 25.83 -22.89
CA ILE A 5 3.04 24.45 -23.37
C ILE A 5 2.09 24.18 -24.55
N GLU A 6 0.83 24.61 -24.47
CA GLU A 6 -0.16 24.47 -25.54
C GLU A 6 0.26 25.19 -26.83
N LYS A 7 0.95 26.31 -26.71
CA LYS A 7 1.48 27.09 -27.86
C LYS A 7 2.85 26.61 -28.32
N ASN A 8 3.39 25.55 -27.72
CA ASN A 8 4.72 25.01 -27.97
C ASN A 8 5.83 26.08 -27.80
N GLU A 9 5.62 27.02 -26.88
CA GLU A 9 6.59 28.05 -26.53
C GLU A 9 7.64 27.47 -25.56
N THR A 10 8.90 27.89 -25.70
CA THR A 10 9.97 27.44 -24.81
C THR A 10 9.72 27.95 -23.40
N PHE A 11 9.42 27.04 -22.48
CA PHE A 11 9.17 27.35 -21.07
C PHE A 11 10.40 26.97 -20.24
N GLN A 12 10.94 27.94 -19.49
CA GLN A 12 12.24 27.85 -18.79
C GLN A 12 12.13 27.75 -17.25
N GLU A 13 10.93 27.53 -16.69
CA GLU A 13 10.84 27.28 -15.24
C GLU A 13 11.04 25.80 -14.94
N ASN A 14 11.89 25.49 -13.95
CA ASN A 14 11.96 24.15 -13.38
C ASN A 14 10.62 23.81 -12.71
N ILE A 15 9.96 22.75 -13.18
CA ILE A 15 8.70 22.25 -12.63
C ILE A 15 9.05 21.16 -11.62
N ASP A 16 8.83 21.45 -10.33
CA ASP A 16 8.89 20.41 -9.31
C ASP A 16 7.62 19.54 -9.34
N LEU A 17 7.72 18.34 -8.77
CA LEU A 17 6.63 17.35 -8.78
C LEU A 17 5.35 17.89 -8.13
N ARG A 18 5.47 18.68 -7.06
CA ARG A 18 4.33 19.25 -6.35
C ARG A 18 3.58 20.26 -7.22
N LYS A 19 4.31 21.10 -7.95
CA LYS A 19 3.76 22.07 -8.90
C LYS A 19 3.07 21.37 -10.06
N ALA A 20 3.66 20.28 -10.58
CA ALA A 20 3.03 19.46 -11.62
C ALA A 20 1.69 18.85 -11.16
N ILE A 21 1.67 18.25 -9.97
CA ILE A 21 0.44 17.65 -9.41
C ILE A 21 -0.63 18.72 -9.16
N ALA A 22 -0.26 19.88 -8.60
CA ALA A 22 -1.20 20.96 -8.33
C ALA A 22 -1.81 21.53 -9.61
N GLU A 23 -1.02 21.70 -10.67
CA GLU A 23 -1.52 22.18 -11.97
C GLU A 23 -2.41 21.12 -12.65
N LEU A 24 -2.04 19.84 -12.62
CA LEU A 24 -2.88 18.76 -13.15
C LEU A 24 -4.24 18.69 -12.43
N TYR A 25 -4.23 18.81 -11.10
CA TYR A 25 -5.46 18.83 -10.31
C TYR A 25 -6.36 20.00 -10.69
N LYS A 26 -5.81 21.21 -10.88
CA LYS A 26 -6.59 22.38 -11.31
C LYS A 26 -7.20 22.17 -12.69
N VAL A 27 -6.44 21.67 -13.66
CA VAL A 27 -6.94 21.39 -15.02
C VAL A 27 -8.08 20.38 -14.96
N TRP A 28 -7.89 19.29 -14.22
CA TRP A 28 -8.91 18.27 -14.07
C TRP A 28 -10.17 18.78 -13.37
N LYS A 29 -10.03 19.66 -12.38
CA LYS A 29 -11.16 20.15 -11.59
C LYS A 29 -11.92 21.30 -12.25
N PHE A 30 -11.23 22.19 -12.96
CA PHE A 30 -11.80 23.45 -13.45
C PHE A 30 -11.87 23.55 -14.98
N ASP A 31 -10.89 22.99 -15.70
CA ASP A 31 -10.79 23.15 -17.16
C ASP A 31 -11.36 21.93 -17.92
N ALA A 32 -11.36 20.75 -17.31
CA ALA A 32 -11.96 19.54 -17.86
C ALA A 32 -13.50 19.63 -17.79
N THR A 33 -14.12 20.11 -18.86
CA THR A 33 -15.57 20.10 -19.00
C THR A 33 -16.07 18.76 -19.55
N THR A 34 -17.32 18.40 -19.25
CA THR A 34 -18.01 17.24 -19.86
C THR A 34 -17.94 17.27 -21.38
N LYS A 35 -17.96 18.47 -21.98
CA LYS A 35 -17.80 18.66 -23.43
C LYS A 35 -16.41 18.27 -23.91
N THR A 36 -15.35 18.68 -23.20
CA THR A 36 -13.96 18.31 -23.52
C THR A 36 -13.78 16.79 -23.43
N ILE A 37 -14.26 16.16 -22.35
CA ILE A 37 -14.19 14.72 -22.14
C ILE A 37 -14.95 13.97 -23.25
N ARG A 38 -16.19 14.36 -23.54
CA ARG A 38 -16.99 13.78 -24.61
C ARG A 38 -16.29 13.87 -25.97
N ASN A 39 -15.66 15.02 -26.27
CA ASN A 39 -14.92 15.19 -27.51
C ASN A 39 -13.68 14.27 -27.59
N CYS A 40 -12.98 14.02 -26.47
CA CYS A 40 -11.88 13.06 -26.41
C CYS A 40 -12.37 11.62 -26.71
N PHE A 41 -13.48 11.19 -26.11
CA PHE A 41 -14.09 9.89 -26.40
C PHE A 41 -14.55 9.77 -27.86
N LYS A 42 -15.17 10.83 -28.41
CA LYS A 42 -15.52 10.89 -29.85
C LYS A 42 -14.29 10.77 -30.75
N ARG A 43 -13.21 11.48 -30.42
CA ARG A 43 -11.93 11.40 -31.17
C ARG A 43 -11.32 10.00 -31.08
N GLY A 44 -11.49 9.31 -29.95
CA GLY A 44 -11.08 7.93 -29.74
C GLY A 44 -11.99 6.87 -30.38
N GLY A 45 -13.05 7.27 -31.10
CA GLY A 45 -13.96 6.35 -31.78
C GLY A 45 -15.13 5.85 -30.93
N PHE A 46 -15.28 6.32 -29.69
CA PHE A 46 -16.37 5.96 -28.78
C PHE A 46 -17.63 6.81 -28.97
N SER A 47 -17.91 7.26 -30.21
CA SER A 47 -19.14 8.03 -30.45
C SER A 47 -20.32 7.08 -30.63
N ASN A 48 -21.15 6.96 -29.60
CA ASN A 48 -22.50 6.43 -29.78
C ASN A 48 -23.31 7.51 -30.51
N GLN A 49 -23.73 7.26 -31.75
CA GLN A 49 -24.82 8.03 -32.34
C GLN A 49 -26.10 7.61 -31.65
N THR A 50 -26.54 8.37 -30.67
CA THR A 50 -27.95 8.47 -30.29
C THR A 50 -28.17 9.90 -29.83
N ASP A 51 -29.15 10.55 -30.43
CA ASP A 51 -29.61 11.88 -30.08
C ASP A 51 -29.92 11.98 -28.58
N ASP A 52 -29.77 13.20 -28.07
CA ASP A 52 -30.00 13.65 -26.70
C ASP A 52 -31.20 12.94 -26.02
N SER A 53 -30.90 11.90 -25.27
CA SER A 53 -31.80 11.27 -24.31
C SER A 53 -31.04 11.16 -23.00
N ASP A 54 -30.97 12.28 -22.27
CA ASP A 54 -30.72 12.31 -20.82
C ASP A 54 -31.88 11.56 -20.12
N SER A 55 -31.88 10.23 -20.21
CA SER A 55 -32.67 9.40 -19.31
C SER A 55 -31.70 8.58 -18.48
N ASP A 56 -31.55 8.98 -17.22
CA ASP A 56 -30.85 8.28 -16.13
C ASP A 56 -31.50 6.92 -15.79
N ASP A 57 -32.27 6.32 -16.70
CA ASP A 57 -32.89 5.01 -16.52
C ASP A 57 -31.90 3.90 -16.93
N GLU A 58 -30.74 3.89 -16.27
CA GLU A 58 -29.72 2.82 -16.35
C GLU A 58 -30.23 1.49 -15.75
N ASP A 59 -31.44 1.47 -15.17
CA ASP A 59 -32.08 0.29 -14.59
C ASP A 59 -33.03 -0.44 -15.56
N GLU A 60 -33.32 0.11 -16.74
CA GLU A 60 -34.22 -0.55 -17.70
C GLU A 60 -33.46 -1.44 -18.68
N ILE A 61 -33.63 -2.76 -18.55
CA ILE A 61 -33.11 -3.75 -19.51
C ILE A 61 -33.50 -3.34 -20.94
N SER A 62 -32.49 -3.02 -21.76
CA SER A 62 -32.67 -2.46 -23.09
C SER A 62 -33.51 -3.35 -24.02
N ALA A 63 -34.27 -2.71 -24.91
CA ALA A 63 -35.13 -3.41 -25.87
C ALA A 63 -34.34 -4.36 -26.80
N ASP A 64 -33.14 -3.95 -27.22
CA ASP A 64 -32.23 -4.76 -28.04
C ASP A 64 -31.79 -6.04 -27.32
N LEU A 65 -31.51 -5.97 -26.02
CA LEU A 65 -31.11 -7.14 -25.24
C LEU A 65 -32.29 -8.13 -25.06
N LYS A 66 -33.51 -7.61 -24.85
CA LYS A 66 -34.74 -8.43 -24.80
C LYS A 66 -35.01 -9.15 -26.12
N GLU A 67 -34.76 -8.50 -27.25
CA GLU A 67 -34.92 -9.11 -28.58
C GLU A 67 -33.87 -10.22 -28.83
N LYS A 68 -32.61 -9.95 -28.50
CA LYS A 68 -31.53 -10.95 -28.57
C LYS A 68 -31.79 -12.15 -27.66
N TRP A 69 -32.32 -11.91 -26.47
CA TRP A 69 -32.70 -12.98 -25.54
C TRP A 69 -33.73 -13.94 -26.14
N LYS A 70 -34.83 -13.43 -26.72
CA LYS A 70 -35.86 -14.25 -27.38
C LYS A 70 -35.30 -15.11 -28.51
N THR A 71 -34.30 -14.59 -29.23
CA THR A 71 -33.62 -15.35 -30.29
C THR A 71 -32.84 -16.55 -29.71
N VAL A 72 -32.18 -16.37 -28.57
CA VAL A 72 -31.43 -17.46 -27.91
C VAL A 72 -32.38 -18.45 -27.23
N GLU A 73 -33.48 -17.98 -26.64
CA GLU A 73 -34.55 -18.80 -26.04
C GLU A 73 -35.18 -19.72 -27.10
N GLY A 74 -35.50 -19.18 -28.28
CA GLY A 74 -36.03 -19.97 -29.40
C GLY A 74 -35.05 -20.99 -30.00
N ASN A 75 -33.75 -20.88 -29.71
CA ASN A 75 -32.72 -21.83 -30.17
C ASN A 75 -32.56 -23.05 -29.23
N GLY A 76 -33.33 -23.13 -28.14
CA GLY A 76 -33.31 -24.26 -27.19
C GLY A 76 -31.98 -24.43 -26.44
N ARG A 77 -31.16 -23.38 -26.40
CA ARG A 77 -29.85 -23.37 -25.71
C ARG A 77 -29.96 -22.97 -24.23
N ILE A 78 -31.08 -22.38 -23.84
CA ILE A 78 -31.39 -21.94 -22.49
C ILE A 78 -32.41 -22.93 -21.92
N THR A 79 -32.23 -23.32 -20.66
CA THR A 79 -33.18 -24.16 -19.94
C THR A 79 -34.44 -23.34 -19.60
N ASP A 80 -35.63 -23.95 -19.70
CA ASP A 80 -36.92 -23.25 -19.51
C ASP A 80 -37.09 -22.57 -18.12
N ASP A 81 -36.17 -22.82 -17.19
CA ASP A 81 -36.17 -22.31 -15.82
C ASP A 81 -35.35 -21.02 -15.61
N ALA A 82 -34.48 -20.64 -16.56
CA ALA A 82 -33.58 -19.50 -16.41
C ALA A 82 -34.12 -18.27 -17.17
N THR A 83 -34.38 -17.18 -16.46
CA THR A 83 -34.79 -15.92 -17.08
C THR A 83 -33.58 -15.03 -17.41
N LEU A 84 -33.77 -14.06 -18.31
CA LEU A 84 -32.76 -13.04 -18.60
C LEU A 84 -32.31 -12.29 -17.33
N SER A 85 -33.22 -12.06 -16.38
CA SER A 85 -32.89 -11.39 -15.12
C SER A 85 -31.99 -12.24 -14.24
N ASP A 86 -32.16 -13.57 -14.24
CA ASP A 86 -31.37 -14.47 -13.40
C ASP A 86 -29.91 -14.52 -13.87
N ILE A 87 -29.70 -14.46 -15.19
CA ILE A 87 -28.35 -14.39 -15.77
C ILE A 87 -27.70 -13.04 -15.50
N LEU A 88 -28.46 -11.95 -15.63
CA LEU A 88 -27.93 -10.60 -15.39
C LEU A 88 -27.62 -10.34 -13.91
N LYS A 89 -28.27 -11.05 -12.98
CA LYS A 89 -28.10 -10.89 -11.53
C LYS A 89 -27.34 -12.05 -10.89
N VAL A 90 -26.60 -12.85 -11.67
CA VAL A 90 -25.88 -14.01 -11.16
C VAL A 90 -24.85 -13.65 -10.08
N ASP A 91 -24.31 -12.43 -10.14
CA ASP A 91 -23.34 -11.90 -9.18
C ASP A 91 -23.97 -11.06 -8.07
N ALA A 92 -25.27 -10.75 -8.15
CA ALA A 92 -25.97 -9.97 -7.13
C ALA A 92 -26.00 -10.67 -5.76
N GLU A 93 -25.97 -12.00 -5.75
CA GLU A 93 -25.89 -12.83 -4.55
C GLU A 93 -24.47 -13.35 -4.26
N LEU A 94 -23.49 -12.98 -5.10
CA LEU A 94 -22.12 -13.39 -4.87
C LEU A 94 -21.60 -12.69 -3.61
N LEU A 95 -21.22 -13.48 -2.60
CA LEU A 95 -20.50 -12.98 -1.43
C LEU A 95 -19.15 -12.44 -1.90
N THR A 96 -19.10 -11.14 -2.18
CA THR A 96 -17.84 -10.43 -2.39
C THR A 96 -17.16 -10.31 -1.04
N ALA A 97 -15.85 -10.56 -1.00
CA ALA A 97 -15.09 -10.22 0.19
C ALA A 97 -15.23 -8.71 0.41
N SER A 98 -15.69 -8.32 1.59
CA SER A 98 -15.66 -6.90 1.96
C SER A 98 -14.21 -6.43 1.95
N TYR A 99 -14.00 -5.20 1.52
CA TYR A 99 -12.72 -4.55 1.77
C TYR A 99 -12.51 -4.49 3.29
N PRO A 100 -11.30 -4.82 3.79
CA PRO A 100 -11.01 -4.67 5.20
C PRO A 100 -11.21 -3.20 5.59
N THR A 101 -11.81 -2.96 6.75
CA THR A 101 -11.96 -1.58 7.23
C THR A 101 -10.62 -1.00 7.65
N ASP A 102 -10.53 0.33 7.74
CA ASP A 102 -9.31 1.01 8.20
C ASP A 102 -8.86 0.47 9.58
N GLU A 103 -9.81 0.14 10.46
CA GLU A 103 -9.50 -0.47 11.77
C GLU A 103 -8.92 -1.88 11.64
N GLU A 104 -9.42 -2.70 10.70
CA GLU A 104 -8.91 -4.04 10.44
C GLU A 104 -7.51 -4.02 9.82
N ILE A 105 -7.26 -3.06 8.92
CA ILE A 105 -5.94 -2.81 8.33
C ILE A 105 -4.96 -2.34 9.39
N LEU A 106 -5.34 -1.32 10.19
CA LEU A 106 -4.51 -0.79 11.27
C LEU A 106 -4.22 -1.85 12.32
N LYS A 107 -5.22 -2.67 12.68
CA LYS A 107 -5.03 -3.78 13.61
C LYS A 107 -4.06 -4.82 13.06
N SER A 108 -4.18 -5.18 11.78
CA SER A 108 -3.22 -6.07 11.11
C SER A 108 -1.79 -5.49 11.17
N LEU A 109 -1.62 -4.20 10.91
CA LEU A 109 -0.32 -3.53 11.01
C LEU A 109 0.21 -3.46 12.45
N MET A 110 -0.66 -3.22 13.44
CA MET A 110 -0.28 -3.16 14.86
C MET A 110 0.04 -4.54 15.43
N ASP A 111 -0.71 -5.57 15.06
CA ASP A 111 -0.44 -6.95 15.45
C ASP A 111 0.88 -7.46 14.83
N ASN A 112 1.24 -6.96 13.64
CA ASN A 112 2.55 -7.18 13.01
C ASN A 112 3.69 -6.32 13.62
N ASN A 113 3.36 -5.24 14.34
CA ASN A 113 4.31 -4.28 14.94
C ASN A 113 4.35 -4.33 16.48
N LYS A 114 4.01 -5.46 17.12
CA LYS A 114 4.12 -5.62 18.59
C LYS A 114 5.54 -5.51 19.18
N CYS A 115 6.50 -4.96 18.43
CA CYS A 115 7.73 -4.41 18.96
C CYS A 115 7.96 -3.04 18.32
N GLN A 116 8.10 -2.02 19.18
CA GLN A 116 8.60 -0.66 18.94
C GLN A 116 7.55 0.45 18.82
N GLU A 117 7.07 0.88 19.98
CA GLU A 117 6.87 2.31 20.21
C GLU A 117 8.27 2.94 20.40
N ASN A 118 8.70 3.81 19.49
CA ASN A 118 9.59 4.91 19.83
C ASN A 118 9.37 6.07 18.84
N ASP A 119 8.80 7.12 19.39
CA ASP A 119 8.44 8.38 18.77
C ASP A 119 9.72 9.16 18.41
N SER A 120 10.09 9.20 17.13
CA SER A 120 11.12 10.12 16.63
C SER A 120 11.02 10.29 15.12
N TYR A 121 10.50 11.45 14.71
CA TYR A 121 10.50 11.92 13.33
C TYR A 121 11.92 11.94 12.75
N SER A 122 12.21 11.06 11.79
CA SER A 122 13.37 11.16 10.92
C SER A 122 13.06 10.51 9.57
N GLU A 123 12.87 11.33 8.54
CA GLU A 123 12.94 10.93 7.14
C GLU A 123 14.30 10.28 6.88
N ASN A 124 14.33 8.99 6.53
CA ASN A 124 15.28 8.34 5.63
C ASN A 124 14.81 6.88 5.43
N GLU A 125 14.31 6.58 4.22
CA GLU A 125 14.11 5.21 3.75
C GLU A 125 15.47 4.55 3.48
N ASP A 126 16.11 4.06 4.53
CA ASP A 126 16.97 2.88 4.43
C ASP A 126 16.25 1.78 5.19
N VAL A 127 16.25 0.55 4.67
CA VAL A 127 15.68 -0.62 5.36
C VAL A 127 16.26 -0.67 6.77
N ILE A 128 15.49 -0.17 7.77
CA ILE A 128 15.95 -0.02 9.14
C ILE A 128 15.99 -1.43 9.72
N GLN A 129 17.12 -2.10 9.60
CA GLN A 129 17.41 -3.24 10.44
C GLN A 129 17.50 -2.67 11.86
N SER A 130 16.43 -2.86 12.64
CA SER A 130 16.36 -2.33 13.99
C SER A 130 17.53 -2.89 14.79
N LYS A 131 18.22 -2.02 15.53
CA LYS A 131 19.36 -2.42 16.35
C LYS A 131 18.86 -3.44 17.39
N PRO A 132 19.42 -4.67 17.44
CA PRO A 132 18.99 -5.68 18.40
C PRO A 132 19.08 -5.16 19.83
N HIS A 133 18.12 -5.55 20.66
CA HIS A 133 18.12 -5.12 22.06
C HIS A 133 19.32 -5.73 22.81
N ARG A 134 19.80 -5.06 23.87
CA ARG A 134 20.95 -5.54 24.66
C ARG A 134 20.73 -6.98 25.15
N THR A 135 19.54 -7.25 25.67
CA THR A 135 19.17 -8.58 26.18
C THR A 135 19.20 -9.63 25.09
N GLU A 136 18.67 -9.30 23.91
CA GLU A 136 18.65 -10.18 22.73
C GLU A 136 20.07 -10.54 22.27
N MET A 137 20.99 -9.56 22.27
CA MET A 137 22.41 -9.82 21.96
C MET A 137 23.06 -10.76 22.97
N LEU A 138 22.82 -10.57 24.28
CA LEU A 138 23.39 -11.43 25.32
C LEU A 138 22.82 -12.85 25.28
N GLU A 139 21.51 -12.99 25.07
CA GLU A 139 20.86 -14.29 24.88
C GLU A 139 21.37 -15.03 23.64
N SER A 140 21.68 -14.28 22.57
CA SER A 140 22.32 -14.82 21.37
C SER A 140 23.72 -15.35 21.66
N PHE A 141 24.54 -14.61 22.41
CA PHE A 141 25.87 -15.08 22.83
C PHE A 141 25.78 -16.32 23.73
N GLU A 142 24.84 -16.39 24.66
CA GLU A 142 24.59 -17.60 25.47
C GLU A 142 24.17 -18.79 24.61
N THR A 143 23.31 -18.57 23.62
CA THR A 143 22.88 -19.62 22.68
C THR A 143 24.05 -20.15 21.84
N ILE A 144 24.89 -19.26 21.33
CA ILE A 144 26.10 -19.62 20.57
C ILE A 144 27.09 -20.38 21.46
N LYS A 145 27.36 -19.90 22.67
CA LYS A 145 28.23 -20.59 23.65
C LYS A 145 27.73 -21.99 23.96
N ARG A 146 26.42 -22.16 24.15
CA ARG A 146 25.79 -23.46 24.38
C ARG A 146 25.97 -24.40 23.19
N GLY A 147 25.81 -23.90 21.96
CA GLY A 147 26.06 -24.68 20.75
C GLY A 147 27.50 -25.20 20.66
N PHE A 148 28.48 -24.31 20.86
CA PHE A 148 29.89 -24.70 20.83
C PHE A 148 30.29 -25.67 21.95
N ARG A 149 29.60 -25.66 23.09
CA ARG A 149 29.86 -26.65 24.16
C ARG A 149 29.40 -28.07 23.82
N MET A 150 28.47 -28.21 22.87
CA MET A 150 27.98 -29.51 22.41
C MET A 150 28.83 -30.11 21.29
N GLU A 151 29.76 -29.33 20.72
CA GLU A 151 30.65 -29.77 19.64
C GLU A 151 32.00 -30.23 20.18
N GLU A 152 32.53 -31.30 19.60
CA GLU A 152 33.87 -31.82 19.95
C GLU A 152 34.98 -31.03 19.23
N ASN A 153 36.11 -30.84 19.90
CA ASN A 153 37.33 -30.19 19.36
C ASN A 153 37.22 -28.68 19.04
N VAL A 154 36.32 -27.95 19.70
CA VAL A 154 36.26 -26.49 19.58
C VAL A 154 37.47 -25.83 20.26
N PRO A 155 38.28 -25.01 19.57
CA PRO A 155 39.42 -24.34 20.19
C PRO A 155 39.04 -23.29 21.23
N ASP A 156 39.82 -23.19 22.32
CA ASP A 156 39.62 -22.20 23.40
C ASP A 156 39.66 -20.73 22.93
N SER A 157 40.32 -20.48 21.80
CA SER A 157 40.36 -19.15 21.18
C SER A 157 38.98 -18.65 20.75
N ILE A 158 38.06 -19.56 20.39
CA ILE A 158 36.68 -19.22 20.03
C ILE A 158 35.91 -18.76 21.27
N PHE A 159 35.98 -19.50 22.37
CA PHE A 159 35.36 -19.10 23.64
C PHE A 159 35.95 -17.79 24.17
N SER A 160 37.27 -17.63 24.07
CA SER A 160 37.96 -16.38 24.45
C SER A 160 37.50 -15.18 23.63
N SER A 161 37.19 -15.39 22.34
CA SER A 161 36.69 -14.34 21.45
C SER A 161 35.24 -13.99 21.76
N LEU A 162 34.39 -14.98 22.03
CA LEU A 162 33.00 -14.77 22.44
C LEU A 162 32.90 -13.95 23.75
N ILE A 163 33.74 -14.27 24.74
CA ILE A 163 33.80 -13.52 26.01
C ILE A 163 34.19 -12.05 25.78
N LYS A 164 35.11 -11.78 24.85
CA LYS A 164 35.48 -10.39 24.51
C LYS A 164 34.32 -9.61 23.89
N CYS A 165 33.55 -10.25 23.01
CA CYS A 165 32.36 -9.65 22.40
C CYS A 165 31.26 -9.39 23.45
N GLU A 166 31.03 -10.33 24.35
CA GLU A 166 30.08 -10.20 25.46
C GLU A 166 30.45 -9.03 26.38
N ASN A 167 31.71 -8.96 26.84
CA ASN A 167 32.21 -7.86 27.67
C ASN A 167 32.08 -6.49 26.98
N PHE A 168 32.33 -6.43 25.66
CA PHE A 168 32.13 -5.19 24.90
C PHE A 168 30.67 -4.70 24.95
N TYR A 169 29.71 -5.62 24.80
CA TYR A 169 28.28 -5.30 24.89
C TYR A 169 27.79 -5.01 26.31
N GLU A 170 28.35 -5.66 27.33
CA GLU A 170 28.06 -5.33 28.72
C GLU A 170 28.50 -3.89 29.07
N HIS A 171 29.71 -3.51 28.66
CA HIS A 171 30.30 -2.20 28.95
C HIS A 171 29.76 -1.06 28.07
N LEU A 172 29.15 -1.34 26.92
CA LEU A 172 28.42 -0.34 26.11
C LEU A 172 27.32 0.36 26.93
N THR A 173 26.69 -0.36 27.86
CA THR A 173 25.63 0.16 28.75
C THR A 173 26.18 1.17 29.76
N LEU A 174 27.39 0.93 30.29
CA LEU A 174 28.03 1.82 31.27
C LEU A 174 28.54 3.11 30.62
N ARG A 175 28.98 3.05 29.36
CA ARG A 175 29.49 4.22 28.63
C ARG A 175 28.36 5.19 28.20
N ASN A 176 27.14 4.67 28.07
CA ASN A 176 25.93 5.44 27.77
C ASN A 176 25.19 5.92 29.02
N ALA A 177 25.58 5.44 30.22
CA ALA A 177 25.15 6.02 31.48
C ALA A 177 25.86 7.36 31.70
N LYS A 178 25.38 8.42 31.04
CA LYS A 178 25.76 9.79 31.42
C LYS A 178 25.25 10.03 32.83
N GLN A 179 26.16 10.31 33.76
CA GLN A 179 25.80 10.79 35.07
C GLN A 179 25.27 12.22 34.94
N TYR A 180 23.97 12.43 35.20
CA TYR A 180 23.35 13.73 35.02
C TYR A 180 23.50 14.66 36.24
N LYS A 181 23.73 14.13 37.46
CA LYS A 181 23.84 14.95 38.68
C LYS A 181 24.81 14.37 39.71
N ILE A 182 25.57 15.26 40.36
CA ILE A 182 26.56 14.93 41.42
C ILE A 182 25.91 14.45 42.72
N THR A 183 24.61 14.73 42.91
CA THR A 183 23.86 14.38 44.13
C THR A 183 23.50 12.90 44.23
N GLU A 184 23.63 12.12 43.15
CA GLU A 184 23.33 10.67 43.19
C GLU A 184 24.39 9.84 43.92
N PHE A 185 25.55 10.43 44.27
CA PHE A 185 26.57 9.78 45.07
C PHE A 185 26.26 9.72 46.57
N PHE A 186 25.34 10.54 47.08
CA PHE A 186 25.02 10.58 48.50
C PHE A 186 23.72 9.82 48.76
N LYS A 187 23.81 8.50 48.84
CA LYS A 187 22.79 7.64 49.46
C LYS A 187 23.47 6.63 50.37
#